data_AF-A0A1V6F1X6-F1
#
_entry.id   AF-A0A1V6F1X6-F1
#
_cell.length_a   1.000
_cell.length_b   1.000
_cell.length_c   1.000
_cell.angle_alpha   90.00
_cell.angle_beta   90.00
_cell.angle_gamma   90.00
#
_symmetry.space_group_name_H-M   'P 1'
#
loop_
_entity.id
_entity.type
_entity.pdbx_description
1 polymer ?
#
loop_
_entity_poly.entity_id
_entity_poly.type
_entity_poly.pdbx_seq_one_letter_code
_entity_poly.pdbx_strand_id
1 'polypeptide(L)'
;MDPADPLIKDDDNDGKPGVTVFITLFGLIRGEIYIARREIFQNDLTLYSDGSLRGSVRDDSEQLVVGASLDILNAPNNPDQWPDPGLNPILLIPIPEDIDTCEELMAHREAFFPPEPEF
;
A
#
# COMPACT_ATOMS: atom_id res chain seq x y z
N MET A 1 -5.84 9.80 16.97
CA MET A 1 -5.67 8.67 17.91
C MET A 1 -4.54 9.00 18.87
N ASP A 2 -4.47 8.30 20.01
CA ASP A 2 -3.46 8.51 21.05
C ASP A 2 -2.15 7.76 20.70
N PRO A 3 -0.98 8.41 20.64
CA PRO A 3 0.32 7.74 20.49
C PRO A 3 0.63 6.63 21.49
N ALA A 4 0.02 6.68 22.68
CA ALA A 4 0.16 5.67 23.71
C ALA A 4 -0.85 4.52 23.56
N ASP A 5 -1.60 4.46 22.45
CA ASP A 5 -2.50 3.36 22.14
C ASP A 5 -1.71 2.04 22.15
N PRO A 6 -2.05 1.06 23.01
CA PRO A 6 -1.33 -0.20 23.12
C PRO A 6 -1.41 -1.07 21.86
N LEU A 7 -2.26 -0.69 20.90
CA LEU A 7 -2.32 -1.32 19.58
C LEU A 7 -1.20 -0.85 18.66
N ILE A 8 -0.51 0.26 18.97
CA ILE A 8 0.67 0.71 18.24
C ILE A 8 1.88 -0.07 18.73
N LYS A 9 2.52 -0.79 17.81
CA LYS A 9 3.70 -1.62 18.09
C LYS A 9 4.95 -0.95 17.54
N ASP A 10 6.08 -1.25 18.15
CA ASP A 10 7.40 -0.96 17.59
C ASP A 10 7.68 -1.98 16.48
N ASP A 11 7.34 -1.62 15.24
CA ASP A 11 7.35 -2.54 14.10
C ASP A 11 8.74 -2.71 13.49
N ASP A 12 9.64 -1.73 13.69
CA ASP A 12 11.04 -1.77 13.23
C ASP A 12 12.06 -2.09 14.34
N ASN A 13 11.61 -2.25 15.59
CA ASN A 13 12.39 -2.62 16.78
C ASN A 13 13.45 -1.58 17.18
N ASP A 14 13.15 -0.28 17.03
CA ASP A 14 14.06 0.82 17.39
C ASP A 14 13.76 1.46 18.75
N GLY A 15 12.73 0.97 19.46
CA GLY A 15 12.26 1.47 20.75
C GLY A 15 11.23 2.60 20.67
N LYS A 16 10.73 2.94 19.47
CA LYS A 16 9.75 4.00 19.22
C LYS A 16 8.45 3.40 18.66
N PRO A 17 7.31 4.10 18.79
CA PRO A 17 6.03 3.58 18.32
C PRO A 17 5.93 3.57 16.79
N GLY A 18 5.48 2.48 16.20
CA GLY A 18 5.28 2.35 14.76
C GLY A 18 6.57 2.06 13.99
N VAL A 19 6.73 2.72 12.86
CA VAL A 19 7.94 2.69 12.02
C VAL A 19 8.59 4.07 12.00
N THR A 20 9.91 4.13 12.14
CA THR A 20 10.68 5.38 12.08
C THR A 20 11.02 5.77 10.64
N VAL A 21 10.65 6.99 10.28
CA VAL A 21 10.99 7.62 8.99
C VAL A 21 11.91 8.81 9.22
N PHE A 22 13.06 8.79 8.55
CA PHE A 22 14.06 9.86 8.62
C PHE A 22 13.75 10.97 7.61
N ILE A 23 13.62 12.20 8.10
CA ILE A 23 13.30 13.39 7.30
C ILE A 23 14.52 14.31 7.24
N THR A 24 14.80 14.88 6.07
CA THR A 24 15.76 15.98 5.91
C THR A 24 15.05 17.22 5.36
N LEU A 25 14.94 18.28 6.17
CA LEU A 25 14.36 19.56 5.76
C LEU A 25 15.46 20.53 5.29
N PHE A 26 15.24 21.13 4.12
CA PHE A 26 16.14 22.13 3.51
C PHE A 26 17.62 21.67 3.39
N GLY A 27 17.88 20.36 3.39
CA GLY A 27 19.23 19.79 3.33
C GLY A 27 20.07 19.94 4.60
N LEU A 28 19.52 20.51 5.68
CA LEU A 28 20.28 20.88 6.88
C LEU A 28 19.72 20.28 8.16
N ILE A 29 18.39 20.26 8.29
CA ILE A 29 17.71 19.83 9.52
C ILE A 29 17.34 18.36 9.34
N ARG A 30 17.84 17.51 10.25
CA ARG A 30 17.48 16.10 10.31
C ARG A 30 16.46 15.89 11.43
N GLY A 31 15.43 15.11 11.14
CA GLY A 31 14.43 14.72 12.12
C GLY A 31 13.85 13.36 11.79
N GLU A 32 12.94 12.90 12.64
CA GLU A 32 12.29 11.60 12.58
C GLU A 32 10.80 11.83 12.74
N ILE A 33 9.98 11.11 11.98
CA ILE A 33 8.56 10.92 12.26
C ILE A 33 8.33 9.44 12.53
N TYR A 34 7.42 9.14 13.45
CA TYR A 34 7.03 7.78 13.76
C TYR A 34 5.61 7.57 13.25
N ILE A 35 5.45 6.58 12.38
CA ILE A 35 4.19 6.35 11.68
C ILE A 35 3.59 5.00 12.05
N ALA A 36 2.28 4.98 12.24
CA ALA A 36 1.49 3.76 12.32
C ALA A 36 0.47 3.76 11.18
N ARG A 37 0.22 2.61 10.57
CA ARG A 37 -0.79 2.45 9.51
C ARG A 37 -1.82 1.40 9.91
N ARG A 38 -3.10 1.75 9.77
CA ARG A 38 -4.20 0.78 9.87
C ARG A 38 -4.68 0.45 8.47
N GLU A 39 -4.35 -0.75 8.00
CA GLU A 39 -4.74 -1.24 6.69
C GLU A 39 -6.23 -1.60 6.69
N ILE A 40 -7.01 -0.96 5.82
CA ILE A 40 -8.44 -1.21 5.62
C ILE A 40 -8.66 -1.19 4.12
N PHE A 41 -8.73 -2.36 3.49
CA PHE A 41 -8.94 -2.45 2.05
C PHE A 41 -9.96 -3.52 1.69
N GLN A 42 -10.57 -3.36 0.52
CA GLN A 42 -11.50 -4.30 -0.08
C GLN A 42 -11.20 -4.45 -1.58
N ASN A 43 -11.37 -5.66 -2.11
CA ASN A 43 -11.32 -5.91 -3.55
C ASN A 43 -12.75 -5.95 -4.09
N ASP A 44 -13.06 -5.07 -5.04
CA ASP A 44 -14.30 -5.14 -5.82
C ASP A 44 -13.99 -5.88 -7.12
N LEU A 45 -14.47 -7.13 -7.24
CA LEU A 45 -14.11 -8.03 -8.33
C LEU A 45 -15.33 -8.55 -9.07
N THR A 46 -15.22 -8.64 -10.39
CA THR A 46 -16.17 -9.34 -11.26
C THR A 46 -15.52 -10.59 -11.83
N LEU A 47 -16.25 -11.72 -11.80
CA LEU A 47 -15.84 -12.97 -12.45
C LEU A 47 -16.24 -12.93 -13.93
N TYR A 48 -15.28 -13.14 -14.81
CA TYR A 48 -15.46 -13.16 -16.26
C TYR A 48 -15.56 -14.60 -16.79
N SER A 49 -16.05 -14.74 -18.02
CA SER A 49 -16.28 -16.05 -18.67
C SER A 49 -15.00 -16.86 -18.92
N ASP A 50 -13.84 -16.19 -18.95
CA ASP A 50 -12.52 -16.82 -19.05
C ASP A 50 -11.98 -17.31 -17.70
N GLY A 51 -12.76 -17.18 -16.63
CA GLY A 51 -12.38 -17.56 -15.26
C GLY A 51 -11.55 -16.51 -14.53
N SER A 52 -11.23 -15.38 -15.15
CA SER A 52 -10.51 -14.29 -14.48
C SER A 52 -11.41 -13.49 -13.53
N LEU A 53 -10.83 -12.99 -12.44
CA LEU A 53 -11.44 -11.98 -11.58
C LEU A 53 -10.74 -10.65 -11.84
N ARG A 54 -11.51 -9.61 -12.19
CA ARG A 54 -10.96 -8.28 -12.51
C ARG A 54 -11.77 -7.20 -11.82
N GLY A 55 -11.11 -6.11 -11.47
CA GLY A 55 -11.75 -4.92 -10.91
C GLY A 55 -10.73 -4.02 -10.22
N SER A 56 -11.09 -3.47 -9.07
CA SER A 56 -10.29 -2.45 -8.37
C SER A 56 -10.15 -2.72 -6.87
N VAL A 57 -9.06 -2.22 -6.30
CA VAL A 57 -8.88 -2.14 -4.84
C VAL A 57 -9.50 -0.83 -4.34
N ARG A 58 -10.40 -0.93 -3.36
CA ARG A 58 -10.85 0.20 -2.53
C ARG A 58 -9.97 0.22 -1.28
N ASP A 59 -9.23 1.30 -1.09
CA ASP A 59 -8.39 1.52 0.10
C ASP A 59 -9.02 2.62 0.97
N ASP A 60 -9.34 2.28 2.22
CA ASP A 60 -9.82 3.16 3.28
C ASP A 60 -8.81 3.22 4.44
N SER A 61 -7.56 2.82 4.18
CA SER A 61 -6.50 2.76 5.19
C SER A 61 -6.14 4.14 5.73
N GLU A 62 -5.74 4.15 7.00
CA GLU A 62 -5.34 5.36 7.70
C GLU A 62 -3.85 5.34 7.99
N GLN A 63 -3.16 6.43 7.66
CA GLN A 63 -1.82 6.71 8.14
C GLN A 63 -1.88 7.71 9.31
N LEU A 64 -1.07 7.46 10.33
CA LEU A 64 -1.02 8.26 11.54
C LEU A 64 0.42 8.63 11.86
N VAL A 65 0.69 9.92 12.06
CA VAL A 65 1.90 10.37 12.76
C VAL A 65 1.62 10.24 14.25
N VAL A 66 2.35 9.34 14.90
CA VAL A 66 2.20 9.03 16.33
C VAL A 66 3.31 9.67 17.16
N GLY A 67 4.31 10.25 16.53
CA GLY A 67 5.28 11.12 17.18
C GLY A 67 6.35 11.59 16.22
N ALA A 68 7.27 12.39 16.75
CA ALA A 68 8.41 12.87 16.00
C ALA A 68 9.55 13.29 16.95
N SER A 69 10.76 13.42 16.41
CA SER A 69 11.89 13.99 17.15
C SER A 69 11.89 15.52 17.21
N LEU A 70 11.08 16.18 16.38
CA LEU A 70 10.92 17.64 16.34
C LEU A 70 9.44 18.01 16.32
N ASP A 71 9.02 18.99 17.13
CA ASP A 71 7.61 19.40 17.21
C ASP A 71 7.01 19.83 15.86
N ILE A 72 7.81 20.46 15.00
CA ILE A 72 7.37 20.87 13.65
C ILE A 72 7.02 19.69 12.74
N LEU A 73 7.53 18.49 13.04
CA LEU A 73 7.26 17.26 12.32
C LEU A 73 6.09 16.47 12.93
N ASN A 74 5.69 16.80 14.17
CA ASN A 74 4.62 16.11 14.89
C ASN A 74 3.24 16.68 14.51
N ALA A 75 2.90 16.58 13.24
CA ALA A 75 1.64 17.06 12.68
C ALA A 75 0.81 15.88 12.13
N PRO A 76 -0.53 15.91 12.28
CA PRO A 76 -1.39 14.91 11.66
C PRO A 76 -1.15 14.84 10.14
N ASN A 77 -0.97 13.63 9.63
CA ASN A 77 -0.81 13.37 8.21
C ASN A 77 -1.51 12.05 7.86
N ASN A 78 -2.58 12.16 7.08
CA ASN A 78 -3.29 11.04 6.48
C ASN A 78 -3.61 11.41 5.03
N PRO A 79 -2.81 10.99 4.05
CA PRO A 79 -3.03 11.35 2.66
C PRO A 79 -4.38 10.83 2.16
N ASP A 80 -5.11 11.66 1.41
CA ASP A 80 -6.34 11.24 0.74
C ASP A 80 -6.01 10.20 -0.34
N GLN A 81 -6.85 9.16 -0.40
CA GLN A 81 -6.76 8.13 -1.44
C GLN A 81 -7.29 8.68 -2.76
N TRP A 82 -6.65 8.29 -3.87
CA TRP A 82 -7.13 8.67 -5.20
C TRP A 82 -8.45 7.95 -5.49
N PRO A 83 -9.54 8.68 -5.82
CA PRO A 83 -10.86 8.08 -5.99
C PRO A 83 -11.03 7.36 -7.32
N ASP A 84 -10.06 7.46 -8.24
CA ASP A 84 -10.12 6.85 -9.57
C ASP A 84 -9.79 5.35 -9.49
N PRO A 85 -10.77 4.45 -9.73
CA PRO A 85 -10.53 3.00 -9.69
C PRO A 85 -9.54 2.53 -10.76
N GLY A 86 -9.36 3.28 -11.85
CA GLY A 86 -8.39 2.98 -12.90
C GLY A 86 -6.93 3.08 -12.43
N LEU A 87 -6.67 3.74 -11.30
CA LEU A 87 -5.34 3.82 -10.69
C LEU A 87 -5.04 2.67 -9.71
N ASN A 88 -6.03 1.83 -9.40
CA ASN A 88 -5.91 0.72 -8.46
C ASN A 88 -6.44 -0.61 -9.03
N PRO A 89 -6.05 -1.02 -10.26
CA PRO A 89 -6.55 -2.26 -10.88
C PRO A 89 -6.06 -3.50 -10.13
N ILE A 90 -6.91 -4.52 -10.06
CA ILE A 90 -6.55 -5.87 -9.63
C ILE A 90 -7.01 -6.90 -10.66
N LEU A 91 -6.08 -7.78 -11.03
CA LEU A 91 -6.28 -8.85 -12.01
C LEU A 91 -5.84 -10.17 -11.38
N LEU A 92 -6.77 -11.10 -11.22
CA LEU A 92 -6.48 -12.48 -10.85
C LEU A 92 -6.75 -13.36 -12.08
N ILE A 93 -5.67 -13.77 -12.72
CA ILE A 93 -5.70 -14.52 -13.98
C ILE A 93 -5.42 -16.00 -13.68
N PRO A 94 -6.29 -16.93 -14.09
CA PRO A 94 -5.97 -18.35 -14.01
C PRO A 94 -4.80 -18.66 -14.95
N ILE A 95 -3.76 -19.27 -14.41
CA ILE A 95 -2.60 -19.70 -15.19
C ILE A 95 -2.83 -21.15 -15.66
N PRO A 96 -2.66 -21.46 -16.95
CA PRO A 96 -2.70 -22.83 -17.47
C PRO A 96 -1.74 -23.77 -16.71
N GLU A 97 -2.17 -25.02 -16.47
CA GLU A 97 -1.36 -26.00 -15.72
C GLU A 97 -0.05 -26.39 -16.43
N ASP A 98 0.07 -26.11 -17.73
CA ASP A 98 1.25 -26.39 -18.55
C ASP A 98 2.30 -25.27 -18.52
N ILE A 99 2.05 -24.15 -17.84
CA ILE A 99 3.05 -23.12 -17.57
C ILE A 99 3.71 -23.41 -16.22
N ASP A 100 4.97 -23.84 -16.24
CA ASP A 100 5.69 -24.26 -15.02
C ASP A 100 7.00 -23.48 -14.77
N THR A 101 7.43 -22.66 -15.71
CA THR A 101 8.61 -21.80 -15.57
C THR A 101 8.27 -20.30 -15.48
N CYS A 102 9.20 -19.55 -14.87
CA CYS A 102 9.12 -18.09 -14.84
C CYS A 102 9.21 -17.50 -16.25
N GLU A 103 10.10 -18.04 -17.09
CA GLU A 103 10.31 -17.62 -18.47
C GLU A 103 9.05 -17.76 -19.32
N GLU A 104 8.34 -18.88 -19.21
CA GLU A 104 7.05 -19.10 -19.88
C GLU A 104 5.99 -18.13 -19.37
N LEU A 105 5.82 -17.98 -18.05
CA LEU A 105 4.87 -17.02 -17.47
C LEU A 105 5.15 -15.60 -17.97
N MET A 106 6.42 -15.20 -18.02
CA MET A 106 6.85 -13.87 -18.47
C MET A 106 6.61 -13.66 -19.96
N ALA A 107 6.65 -14.71 -20.79
CA ALA A 107 6.28 -14.62 -22.20
C ALA A 107 4.80 -14.23 -22.41
N HIS A 108 3.94 -14.48 -21.41
CA HIS A 108 2.53 -14.12 -21.41
C HIS A 108 2.18 -12.85 -20.62
N ARG A 109 3.18 -12.14 -20.06
CA ARG A 109 2.99 -10.99 -19.16
C ARG A 109 2.00 -9.95 -19.71
N GLU A 110 2.20 -9.47 -20.93
CA GLU A 110 1.36 -8.41 -21.51
C GLU A 110 -0.07 -8.89 -21.82
N ALA A 111 -0.25 -10.19 -22.07
CA ALA A 111 -1.57 -10.77 -22.29
C ALA A 111 -2.35 -10.91 -20.99
N PHE A 112 -1.68 -11.24 -19.88
CA PHE A 112 -2.30 -11.40 -18.56
C PHE A 112 -2.45 -10.07 -17.80
N PHE A 113 -1.47 -9.18 -17.94
CA PHE A 113 -1.36 -7.92 -17.21
C PHE A 113 -1.05 -6.77 -18.20
N PRO A 114 -2.02 -6.36 -19.02
CA PRO A 114 -1.82 -5.26 -19.94
C PRO A 114 -1.54 -3.96 -19.18
N PRO A 115 -0.76 -3.01 -19.74
CA PRO A 115 -0.46 -1.73 -19.09
C PRO A 115 -1.72 -0.90 -18.77
N GLU A 116 -2.75 -1.03 -19.60
CA GLU A 116 -4.05 -0.38 -19.46
C GLU A 116 -5.16 -1.44 -19.53
N PRO A 117 -5.53 -2.06 -18.40
CA PRO A 117 -6.60 -3.04 -18.37
C PRO A 117 -7.98 -2.39 -18.53
N GLU A 118 -8.82 -2.98 -19.38
CA GLU A 118 -10.23 -2.60 -19.55
C GLU A 118 -11.11 -3.51 -18.70
N PHE A 119 -12.01 -2.94 -17.90
CA PHE A 119 -13.01 -3.65 -17.10
C PHE A 119 -14.26 -2.78 -16.86
#